data_AF-A0A7K3PIC5-F1
#
_entry.id   AF-A0A7K3PIC5-F1
#
_cell.length_a   1.000
_cell.length_b   1.000
_cell.length_c   1.000
_cell.angle_alpha   90.00
_cell.angle_beta   90.00
_cell.angle_gamma   90.00
#
_symmetry.space_group_name_H-M   'P 1'
#
loop_
_entity.id
_entity.type
_entity.pdbx_description
1 polymer ?
#
loop_
_entity_poly.entity_id
_entity_poly.type
_entity_poly.pdbx_seq_one_letter_code
_entity_poly.pdbx_strand_id
1 'polypeptide(L)'
;VVRADLTVTFGTHKPGLLVDPAREYAGSVRLVDIGLPLPREGAELEALQHADVARLLPVPAAESDKYRRGVVGIAAGSARYPGAAVLAVSGALRGGAGAVRYVGPAGDAVIARFPE
;
A
#
# COMPACT_ATOMS: atom_id res chain seq x y z
N VAL A 1 -30.75 -2.95 3.25
CA VAL A 1 -29.37 -3.32 3.68
C VAL A 1 -29.21 -2.85 5.11
N VAL A 2 -28.58 -3.62 6.00
CA VAL A 2 -28.30 -3.20 7.38
C VAL A 2 -26.94 -2.52 7.41
N ARG A 3 -26.81 -1.39 8.12
CA ARG A 3 -25.53 -0.77 8.46
C ARG A 3 -25.11 -1.28 9.84
N ALA A 4 -24.05 -2.07 9.89
CA ALA A 4 -23.56 -2.70 11.11
C ALA A 4 -22.37 -1.93 11.69
N ASP A 5 -22.26 -1.89 13.02
CA ASP A 5 -21.04 -1.46 13.71
C ASP A 5 -19.96 -2.56 13.68
N LEU A 6 -20.40 -3.83 13.69
CA LEU A 6 -19.57 -5.03 13.63
C LEU A 6 -20.24 -6.09 12.76
N THR A 7 -19.51 -6.63 11.80
CA THR A 7 -19.88 -7.82 11.02
C THR A 7 -18.98 -8.98 11.40
N VAL A 8 -19.57 -10.07 11.90
CA VAL A 8 -18.89 -11.34 12.09
C VAL A 8 -19.09 -12.19 10.83
N THR A 9 -18.01 -12.68 10.24
CA THR A 9 -18.07 -13.57 9.07
C THR A 9 -17.30 -14.85 9.32
N PHE A 10 -17.62 -15.90 8.57
CA PHE A 10 -17.11 -17.26 8.81
C PHE A 10 -16.45 -17.86 7.57
N GLY A 11 -15.47 -18.73 7.77
CA GLY A 11 -14.71 -19.33 6.68
C GLY A 11 -13.71 -18.36 6.08
N THR A 12 -14.18 -17.41 5.25
CA THR A 12 -13.34 -16.37 4.62
C THR A 12 -14.04 -15.03 4.55
N HIS A 13 -13.30 -13.97 4.24
CA HIS A 13 -13.87 -12.67 3.87
C HIS A 13 -14.61 -12.75 2.55
N LYS A 14 -15.77 -12.10 2.45
CA LYS A 14 -16.52 -11.98 1.19
C LYS A 14 -16.15 -10.64 0.56
N PRO A 15 -15.98 -10.53 -0.76
CA PRO A 15 -15.56 -9.28 -1.40
C PRO A 15 -16.41 -8.06 -1.01
N GLY A 16 -17.73 -8.24 -0.88
CA GLY A 16 -18.64 -7.17 -0.46
C GLY A 16 -18.39 -6.61 0.94
N LEU A 17 -17.60 -7.28 1.79
CA LEU A 17 -17.19 -6.76 3.09
C LEU A 17 -16.00 -5.79 2.98
N LEU A 18 -15.29 -5.79 1.86
CA LEU A 18 -14.03 -5.08 1.65
C LEU A 18 -14.05 -4.11 0.47
N VAL A 19 -15.08 -4.18 -0.38
CA VAL A 19 -15.21 -3.37 -1.60
C VAL A 19 -16.44 -2.47 -1.51
N ASP A 20 -16.26 -1.19 -1.86
CA ASP A 20 -17.34 -0.22 -1.90
C ASP A 20 -18.32 -0.55 -3.05
N PRO A 21 -19.64 -0.27 -2.88
CA PRO A 21 -20.25 0.46 -1.77
C PRO A 21 -20.62 -0.41 -0.56
N ALA A 22 -20.57 -1.74 -0.67
CA ALA A 22 -21.07 -2.65 0.37
C ALA A 22 -20.23 -2.59 1.66
N ARG A 23 -18.91 -2.35 1.53
CA ARG A 23 -17.99 -2.13 2.66
C ARG A 23 -18.48 -1.04 3.62
N GLU A 24 -19.13 0.02 3.13
CA GLU A 24 -19.63 1.13 3.96
C GLU A 24 -20.74 0.72 4.95
N TYR A 25 -21.31 -0.48 4.78
CA TYR A 25 -22.35 -1.04 5.64
C TYR A 25 -21.80 -2.12 6.59
N ALA A 26 -20.56 -2.58 6.41
CA ALA A 26 -20.01 -3.73 7.13
C ALA A 26 -19.46 -3.39 8.53
N GLY A 27 -19.18 -2.11 8.79
CA GLY A 27 -18.53 -1.68 10.04
C GLY A 27 -17.16 -2.34 10.22
N SER A 28 -16.81 -2.69 11.46
CA SER A 28 -15.64 -3.52 11.73
C SER A 28 -15.91 -4.96 11.29
N VAL A 29 -15.02 -5.59 10.55
CA VAL A 29 -15.18 -6.99 10.11
C VAL A 29 -14.32 -7.91 10.97
N ARG A 30 -14.93 -8.94 11.56
CA ARG A 30 -14.24 -9.99 12.33
C ARG A 30 -14.47 -11.34 11.67
N LEU A 31 -13.40 -11.92 11.13
CA LEU A 31 -13.41 -13.30 10.67
C LEU A 31 -13.29 -14.23 11.88
N VAL A 32 -14.27 -15.12 12.03
CA VAL A 32 -14.27 -16.20 13.03
C VAL A 32 -14.03 -17.51 12.31
N ASP A 33 -13.00 -18.22 12.74
CA ASP A 33 -12.74 -19.59 12.29
C ASP A 33 -13.80 -20.52 12.89
N ILE A 34 -14.33 -21.40 12.04
CA ILE A 34 -15.35 -22.40 12.37
C ILE A 34 -14.91 -23.82 11.98
N GLY A 35 -13.61 -24.02 11.70
CA GLY A 35 -13.04 -25.33 11.40
C GLY A 35 -13.27 -25.83 9.97
N LEU A 36 -13.50 -24.93 9.01
CA LEU A 36 -13.65 -25.31 7.61
C LEU A 36 -12.28 -25.58 6.96
N PRO A 37 -12.10 -26.70 6.23
CA PRO A 37 -10.90 -26.93 5.46
C PRO A 37 -10.92 -26.06 4.19
N LEU A 38 -10.31 -24.89 4.26
CA LEU A 38 -10.20 -23.97 3.14
C LEU A 38 -8.90 -24.19 2.37
N PRO A 39 -8.92 -24.12 1.01
CA PRO A 39 -7.70 -24.14 0.22
C PRO A 39 -6.78 -22.98 0.64
N ARG A 40 -5.49 -23.27 0.82
CA ARG A 40 -4.48 -22.25 1.15
C ARG A 40 -3.95 -21.51 -0.08
N GLU A 41 -4.17 -22.07 -1.25
CA GLU A 41 -3.69 -21.58 -2.54
C GLU A 41 -4.81 -21.61 -3.57
N GLY A 42 -4.67 -20.84 -4.64
CA GLY A 42 -5.65 -20.81 -5.73
C GLY A 42 -6.90 -19.96 -5.44
N ALA A 43 -6.83 -19.03 -4.48
CA ALA A 43 -7.87 -18.04 -4.32
C ALA A 43 -7.84 -17.06 -5.51
N GLU A 44 -9.00 -16.80 -6.12
CA GLU A 44 -9.12 -15.79 -7.19
C GLU A 44 -8.93 -14.36 -6.66
N LEU A 45 -9.13 -14.16 -5.35
CA LEU A 45 -8.98 -12.88 -4.68
C LEU A 45 -8.38 -13.06 -3.29
N GLU A 46 -7.39 -12.24 -2.97
CA GLU A 46 -6.75 -12.19 -1.66
C GLU A 46 -6.86 -10.80 -1.04
N ALA A 47 -7.04 -10.75 0.29
CA ALA A 47 -7.05 -9.52 1.07
C ALA A 47 -5.86 -9.53 2.03
N LEU A 48 -4.80 -8.81 1.66
CA LEU A 48 -3.56 -8.77 2.45
C LEU A 48 -3.83 -8.29 3.88
N GLN A 49 -3.38 -9.08 4.85
CA GLN A 49 -3.34 -8.69 6.25
C GLN A 49 -1.97 -8.11 6.61
N HIS A 50 -1.88 -7.53 7.81
CA HIS A 50 -0.64 -6.92 8.32
C HIS A 50 0.59 -7.83 8.18
N ALA A 51 0.45 -9.11 8.54
CA ALA A 51 1.54 -10.09 8.45
C ALA A 51 1.93 -10.38 7.00
N ASP A 52 0.98 -10.37 6.07
CA ASP A 52 1.26 -10.58 4.64
C ASP A 52 2.06 -9.41 4.08
N VAL A 53 1.64 -8.18 4.37
CA VAL A 53 2.37 -6.97 3.97
C VAL A 53 3.78 -6.96 4.56
N ALA A 54 3.94 -7.31 5.84
CA ALA A 54 5.24 -7.37 6.49
C ALA A 54 6.20 -8.38 5.82
N ARG A 55 5.70 -9.53 5.36
CA ARG A 55 6.51 -10.52 4.62
C ARG A 55 6.90 -10.07 3.22
N LEU A 56 6.09 -9.21 2.59
CA LEU A 56 6.35 -8.71 1.23
C LEU A 56 7.38 -7.59 1.19
N LEU A 57 7.59 -6.88 2.30
CA LEU A 57 8.52 -5.75 2.34
C LEU A 57 9.98 -6.22 2.43
N PRO A 58 10.87 -5.73 1.55
CA PRO A 58 12.29 -6.08 1.61
C PRO A 58 12.95 -5.49 2.85
N VAL A 59 13.72 -6.32 3.56
CA VAL A 59 14.52 -5.89 4.71
C VAL A 59 15.98 -5.67 4.26
N PRO A 60 16.54 -4.46 4.38
CA PRO A 60 17.93 -4.20 4.05
C PRO A 60 18.89 -5.04 4.91
N ALA A 61 19.84 -5.72 4.25
CA ALA A 61 20.97 -6.39 4.91
C ALA A 61 22.17 -5.45 5.04
N ALA A 62 23.24 -5.88 5.73
CA ALA A 62 24.46 -5.08 5.92
C ALA A 62 25.04 -4.55 4.60
N GLU A 63 24.96 -5.34 3.53
CA GLU A 63 25.51 -5.01 2.20
C GLU A 63 24.55 -4.16 1.33
N SER A 64 23.40 -3.75 1.88
CA SER A 64 22.33 -3.07 1.12
C SER A 64 22.59 -1.57 1.03
N ASP A 65 23.49 -1.17 0.14
CA ASP A 65 23.72 0.24 -0.18
C ASP A 65 22.54 0.89 -0.94
N LYS A 66 22.62 2.21 -1.14
CA LYS A 66 21.57 3.01 -1.79
C LYS A 66 21.27 2.61 -3.25
N TYR A 67 22.23 2.03 -3.97
CA TYR A 67 22.02 1.56 -5.33
C TYR A 67 21.52 0.12 -5.37
N ARG A 68 21.96 -0.71 -4.43
CA ARG A 68 21.51 -2.10 -4.28
C ARG A 68 20.06 -2.20 -3.82
N ARG A 69 19.57 -1.20 -3.06
CA ARG A 69 18.15 -1.02 -2.72
C ARG A 69 17.30 -0.45 -3.87
N GLY A 70 17.89 -0.25 -5.05
CA GLY A 70 17.21 0.22 -6.25
C GLY A 70 17.04 1.73 -6.32
N VAL A 71 16.91 2.22 -7.56
CA VAL A 71 16.69 3.64 -7.87
C VAL A 71 15.34 3.81 -8.53
N VAL A 72 14.46 4.62 -7.93
CA VAL A 72 13.12 4.90 -8.45
C VAL A 72 13.14 6.20 -9.25
N GLY A 73 12.72 6.13 -10.52
CA GLY A 73 12.46 7.31 -11.35
C GLY A 73 11.02 7.79 -11.17
N ILE A 74 10.81 9.09 -10.99
CA ILE A 74 9.49 9.69 -10.81
C ILE A 74 9.27 10.80 -11.84
N ALA A 75 8.25 10.62 -12.68
CA ALA A 75 7.70 11.64 -13.56
C ALA A 75 6.26 11.94 -13.13
N ALA A 76 6.11 12.92 -12.24
CA ALA A 76 4.84 13.27 -11.64
C ALA A 76 4.74 14.77 -11.38
N GLY A 77 3.51 15.25 -11.21
CA GLY A 77 3.22 16.67 -11.00
C GLY A 77 3.37 17.51 -12.25
N SER A 78 2.96 18.77 -12.12
CA SER A 78 3.05 19.78 -13.17
C SER A 78 3.34 21.14 -12.54
N ALA A 79 3.58 22.17 -13.35
CA ALA A 79 3.69 23.54 -12.84
C ALA A 79 2.44 23.97 -12.06
N ARG A 80 1.25 23.50 -12.45
CA ARG A 80 -0.02 23.76 -11.76
C ARG A 80 -0.22 22.89 -10.51
N TYR A 81 0.34 21.67 -10.52
CA TYR A 81 0.15 20.68 -9.46
C TYR A 81 1.49 20.13 -8.96
N PRO A 82 2.36 20.97 -8.38
CA PRO A 82 3.68 20.52 -7.91
C PRO A 82 3.58 19.57 -6.71
N GLY A 83 2.51 19.65 -5.91
CA GLY A 83 2.30 18.79 -4.75
C GLY A 83 2.27 17.30 -5.09
N ALA A 84 1.79 16.92 -6.27
CA ALA A 84 1.79 15.51 -6.69
C ALA A 84 3.22 14.95 -6.84
N ALA A 85 4.17 15.77 -7.32
CA ALA A 85 5.58 15.40 -7.36
C ALA A 85 6.13 15.17 -5.96
N VAL A 86 5.89 16.12 -5.05
CA VAL A 86 6.39 16.06 -3.67
C VAL A 86 5.83 14.84 -2.93
N LEU A 87 4.53 14.55 -3.09
CA LEU A 87 3.90 13.38 -2.48
C LEU A 87 4.46 12.06 -3.04
N ALA A 88 4.62 11.96 -4.36
CA ALA A 88 5.18 10.76 -4.99
C ALA A 88 6.63 10.50 -4.55
N VAL A 89 7.48 11.53 -4.57
CA VAL A 89 8.87 11.46 -4.08
C VAL A 89 8.91 11.07 -2.60
N SER A 90 8.08 11.70 -1.77
CA SER A 90 7.98 11.36 -0.35
C SER A 90 7.55 9.91 -0.12
N GLY A 91 6.64 9.40 -0.94
CA GLY A 91 6.18 8.01 -0.89
C GLY A 91 7.32 7.04 -1.23
N ALA A 92 8.06 7.30 -2.30
CA ALA A 92 9.18 6.45 -2.70
C ALA A 92 10.31 6.41 -1.66
N LEU A 93 10.70 7.56 -1.10
CA LEU A 93 11.72 7.64 -0.04
C LEU A 93 11.32 6.88 1.23
N ARG A 94 10.02 6.90 1.59
CA ARG A 94 9.49 6.15 2.75
C ARG A 94 9.21 4.68 2.44
N GLY A 95 9.04 4.33 1.17
CA GLY A 95 8.70 2.99 0.68
C GLY A 95 9.90 2.05 0.53
N GLY A 96 11.09 2.47 0.93
CA GLY A 96 12.30 1.63 0.92
C GLY A 96 13.17 1.76 -0.33
N ALA A 97 12.87 2.70 -1.24
CA ALA A 97 13.76 3.02 -2.35
C ALA A 97 15.12 3.47 -1.81
N GLY A 98 16.20 2.98 -2.42
CA GLY A 98 17.55 3.37 -2.03
C GLY A 98 17.93 4.77 -2.49
N ALA A 99 17.45 5.17 -3.67
CA ALA A 99 17.54 6.54 -4.18
C ALA A 99 16.31 6.87 -5.05
N VAL A 100 15.99 8.16 -5.16
CA VAL A 100 14.89 8.66 -6.01
C VAL A 100 15.43 9.68 -7.00
N ARG A 101 15.01 9.57 -8.26
CA ARG A 101 15.32 10.54 -9.32
C ARG A 101 14.03 11.15 -9.80
N TYR A 102 13.88 12.44 -9.56
CA TYR A 102 12.72 13.18 -10.05
C TYR A 102 13.01 13.81 -11.42
N VAL A 103 12.06 13.70 -12.34
CA VAL A 103 12.09 14.35 -13.64
C VAL A 103 10.73 15.00 -13.88
N GLY A 104 10.68 16.33 -13.90
CA GLY A 104 9.46 17.06 -14.18
C GLY A 104 9.54 18.53 -13.79
N PRO A 105 8.50 19.30 -14.09
CA PRO A 105 8.51 20.76 -13.92
C PRO A 105 8.41 21.22 -12.46
N ALA A 106 8.23 20.31 -11.49
CA ALA A 106 8.11 20.65 -10.07
C ALA A 106 9.42 20.45 -9.29
N GLY A 107 10.57 20.50 -9.98
CA GLY A 107 11.89 20.22 -9.39
C GLY A 107 12.18 21.07 -8.16
N ASP A 108 11.95 22.39 -8.25
CA ASP A 108 12.18 23.32 -7.14
C ASP A 108 11.36 22.97 -5.90
N ALA A 109 10.10 22.57 -6.08
CA ALA A 109 9.21 22.17 -4.99
C ALA A 109 9.67 20.85 -4.34
N VAL A 110 10.20 19.92 -5.13
CA VAL A 110 10.78 18.66 -4.62
C VAL A 110 12.06 18.96 -3.83
N ILE A 111 12.99 19.74 -4.40
CA ILE A 111 14.26 20.10 -3.77
C ILE A 111 14.04 20.88 -2.47
N ALA A 112 13.08 21.80 -2.45
CA ALA A 112 12.74 22.55 -1.24
C ALA A 112 12.29 21.64 -0.08
N ARG A 113 11.72 20.46 -0.39
CA ARG A 113 11.29 19.49 0.63
C ARG A 113 12.34 18.43 0.96
N PHE A 114 13.12 18.02 -0.05
CA PHE A 114 14.13 16.95 -0.01
C PHE A 114 15.40 17.46 -0.71
N PRO A 115 16.30 18.17 0.01
CA PRO A 115 17.43 18.90 -0.58
C PRO A 115 18.66 18.03 -0.89
N GLU A 116 18.47 16.75 -1.21
CA GLU A 116 19.53 15.78 -1.55
C GLU A 116 19.64 15.49 -3.06
#